data_AF-A0A7R8WRK2-F1
#
_entry.id   AF-A0A7R8WRK2-F1
#
_cell.length_a   1.000
_cell.length_b   1.000
_cell.length_c   1.000
_cell.angle_alpha   90.00
_cell.angle_beta   90.00
_cell.angle_gamma   90.00
#
_symmetry.space_group_name_H-M   'P 1'
#
loop_
_entity.id
_entity.type
_entity.pdbx_description
1 polymer ?
#
loop_
_entity_poly.entity_id
_entity_poly.type
_entity_poly.pdbx_seq_one_letter_code
_entity_poly.pdbx_strand_id
1 'polypeptide(L)'
;YTERTYDEMLTTAVPEIQRTNLVATVLQLKAMGISDLLTFEFMDPPPTESLTVALDQLHSLSALDDERLITRLGRRMAEFPLEPKLAKVLIMSVDLQCSEELLTIVSMLSV
;
A
#
# COMPACT_ATOMS: atom_id res chain seq x y z
N TYR A 1 -23.48 -26.80 4.24
CA TYR A 1 -22.80 -27.52 3.14
C TYR A 1 -22.92 -29.02 3.39
N THR A 2 -22.86 -29.86 2.34
CA THR A 2 -22.81 -31.32 2.49
C THR A 2 -21.40 -31.76 2.88
N GLU A 3 -21.26 -32.94 3.49
CA GLU A 3 -19.97 -33.50 3.93
C GLU A 3 -18.93 -33.55 2.79
N ARG A 4 -19.35 -34.02 1.60
CA ARG A 4 -18.47 -34.00 0.40
C ARG A 4 -17.94 -32.61 0.07
N THR A 5 -18.74 -31.55 0.22
CA THR A 5 -18.25 -30.21 -0.08
C THR A 5 -17.44 -29.60 1.06
N TYR A 6 -17.60 -30.09 2.29
CA TYR A 6 -16.71 -29.73 3.39
C TYR A 6 -15.30 -30.30 3.17
N ASP A 7 -15.21 -31.54 2.70
CA ASP A 7 -13.93 -32.18 2.37
C ASP A 7 -13.20 -31.52 1.18
N GLU A 8 -13.93 -30.82 0.31
CA GLU A 8 -13.37 -30.06 -0.81
C GLU A 8 -12.88 -28.64 -0.43
N MET A 9 -13.17 -28.17 0.79
CA MET A 9 -12.72 -26.86 1.25
C MET A 9 -11.23 -26.85 1.61
N LEU A 10 -10.58 -25.72 1.39
CA LEU A 10 -9.22 -25.49 1.88
C LEU A 10 -9.20 -25.58 3.41
N THR A 11 -8.23 -26.31 3.95
CA THR A 11 -8.04 -26.48 5.40
C THR A 11 -7.66 -25.18 6.11
N THR A 12 -7.03 -24.26 5.37
CA THR A 12 -6.68 -22.92 5.83
C THR A 12 -7.02 -21.88 4.77
N ALA A 13 -7.38 -20.67 5.20
CA ALA A 13 -7.58 -19.56 4.27
C ALA A 13 -6.26 -19.18 3.59
N VAL A 14 -6.35 -18.71 2.35
CA VAL A 14 -5.21 -18.14 1.63
C VAL A 14 -4.67 -16.93 2.42
N PRO A 15 -3.34 -16.75 2.55
CA PRO A 15 -2.76 -15.60 3.24
C PRO A 15 -3.29 -14.26 2.74
N GLU A 16 -3.47 -13.29 3.63
CA GLU A 16 -4.01 -11.97 3.26
C GLU A 16 -3.08 -11.21 2.30
N ILE A 17 -1.77 -11.28 2.53
CA ILE A 17 -0.74 -10.64 1.71
C ILE A 17 -0.77 -11.07 0.23
N GLN A 18 -1.36 -12.23 -0.07
CA GLN A 18 -1.52 -12.73 -1.43
C GLN A 18 -2.85 -12.30 -2.07
N ARG A 19 -3.73 -11.63 -1.32
CA ARG A 19 -5.10 -11.29 -1.74
C ARG A 19 -5.41 -9.79 -1.69
N THR A 20 -4.57 -8.97 -1.06
CA THR A 20 -4.84 -7.55 -0.84
C THR A 20 -3.90 -6.64 -1.64
N ASN A 21 -4.27 -5.35 -1.71
CA ASN A 21 -3.43 -4.33 -2.34
C ASN A 21 -2.21 -4.03 -1.46
N LEU A 22 -1.02 -4.15 -2.04
CA LEU A 22 0.25 -4.02 -1.32
C LEU A 22 0.83 -2.60 -1.33
N VAL A 23 0.15 -1.62 -1.93
CA VAL A 23 0.68 -0.24 -2.08
C VAL A 23 1.13 0.38 -0.76
N ALA A 24 0.33 0.28 0.30
CA ALA A 24 0.69 0.80 1.61
C ALA A 24 1.87 0.03 2.24
N THR A 25 1.83 -1.31 2.17
CA THR A 25 2.90 -2.18 2.69
C THR A 25 4.23 -1.93 1.98
N VAL A 26 4.22 -1.83 0.65
CA VAL A 26 5.40 -1.55 -0.18
C VAL A 26 5.99 -0.19 0.15
N LEU A 27 5.14 0.83 0.34
CA LEU A 27 5.60 2.15 0.77
C LEU A 27 6.31 2.07 2.13
N GLN A 28 5.73 1.33 3.08
CA GLN A 28 6.31 1.16 4.41
C GLN A 28 7.66 0.44 4.38
N LEU A 29 7.75 -0.66 3.62
CA LEU A 29 9.01 -1.40 3.46
C LEU A 29 10.10 -0.51 2.84
N LYS A 30 9.75 0.26 1.81
CA LYS A 30 10.66 1.24 1.18
C LYS A 30 11.08 2.34 2.16
N ALA A 31 10.16 2.83 3.00
CA ALA A 31 10.46 3.84 4.03
C ALA A 31 11.40 3.30 5.13
N MET A 32 11.32 2.00 5.44
CA MET A 32 12.24 1.31 6.35
C MET A 32 13.64 1.07 5.74
N GLY A 33 13.84 1.41 4.47
CA GLY A 33 15.13 1.23 3.78
C GLY A 33 15.27 -0.12 3.06
N ILE A 34 14.19 -0.90 2.95
CA ILE A 34 14.20 -2.16 2.18
C ILE A 34 14.03 -1.81 0.71
N SER A 35 15.14 -1.80 -0.02
CA SER A 35 15.17 -1.41 -1.44
C SER A 35 14.78 -2.56 -2.37
N ASP A 36 15.23 -3.77 -2.07
CA ASP A 36 14.99 -4.95 -2.88
C ASP A 36 13.87 -5.81 -2.27
N LEU A 37 12.69 -5.70 -2.85
CA LEU A 37 11.50 -6.43 -2.42
C LEU A 37 11.41 -7.83 -3.03
N LEU A 38 12.16 -8.11 -4.10
CA LEU A 38 12.13 -9.44 -4.74
C LEU A 38 12.96 -10.43 -3.94
N THR A 39 14.04 -9.96 -3.32
CA THR A 39 14.92 -10.77 -2.47
C THR A 39 14.53 -10.70 -0.99
N PHE A 40 13.47 -9.95 -0.65
CA PHE A 40 12.99 -9.85 0.73
C PHE A 40 12.33 -11.16 1.18
N GLU A 41 12.71 -11.65 2.35
CA GLU A 41 12.21 -12.90 2.92
C GLU A 41 10.81 -12.71 3.55
N PHE A 42 9.78 -12.71 2.70
CA PHE A 42 8.39 -12.77 3.17
C PHE A 42 8.07 -14.15 3.76
N MET A 43 7.25 -14.19 4.82
CA MET A 43 6.71 -15.43 5.40
C MET A 43 5.89 -16.22 4.37
N ASP A 44 4.97 -15.52 3.70
CA ASP A 44 4.26 -15.98 2.52
C ASP A 44 4.48 -14.94 1.42
N PRO A 45 5.25 -15.24 0.36
CA PRO A 45 5.56 -14.26 -0.65
C PRO A 45 4.31 -13.83 -1.42
N PRO A 46 4.11 -12.52 -1.64
CA PRO A 46 3.06 -12.04 -2.52
C PRO A 46 3.37 -12.35 -3.99
N PRO A 47 2.35 -12.32 -4.87
CA PRO A 47 2.56 -12.40 -6.31
C PRO A 47 3.45 -11.24 -6.82
N THR A 48 4.38 -11.54 -7.72
CA THR A 48 5.29 -10.55 -8.33
C THR A 48 4.53 -9.47 -9.11
N GLU A 49 3.42 -9.84 -9.74
CA GLU A 49 2.52 -8.90 -10.41
C GLU A 49 1.95 -7.88 -9.43
N SER A 50 1.49 -8.31 -8.25
CA SER A 50 0.96 -7.42 -7.21
C SER A 50 2.01 -6.44 -6.68
N LEU A 51 3.26 -6.89 -6.51
CA LEU A 51 4.38 -6.01 -6.16
C LEU A 51 4.67 -4.99 -7.25
N THR A 52 4.64 -5.40 -8.52
CA THR A 52 4.90 -4.53 -9.67
C THR A 52 3.83 -3.44 -9.77
N VAL A 53 2.55 -3.83 -9.69
CA VAL A 53 1.43 -2.88 -9.68
C VAL A 53 1.53 -1.90 -8.52
N ALA A 54 1.95 -2.36 -7.34
CA ALA A 54 2.13 -1.49 -6.18
C ALA A 54 3.26 -0.46 -6.40
N LEU A 55 4.40 -0.88 -6.95
CA LEU A 55 5.51 0.01 -7.29
C LEU A 55 5.10 1.06 -8.33
N ASP A 56 4.38 0.65 -9.38
CA ASP A 56 3.91 1.55 -10.44
C ASP A 56 2.89 2.58 -9.91
N GLN A 57 2.00 2.16 -9.01
CA GLN A 57 1.07 3.09 -8.35
C GLN A 57 1.82 4.09 -7.47
N LEU A 58 2.85 3.66 -6.73
CA LEU A 58 3.65 4.55 -5.90
C LEU A 58 4.49 5.54 -6.73
N HIS A 59 5.02 5.10 -7.88
CA HIS A 59 5.68 5.97 -8.85
C HIS A 59 4.71 7.02 -9.41
N SER A 60 3.50 6.60 -9.82
CA SER A 60 2.43 7.50 -10.28
C SER A 60 2.03 8.53 -9.22
N LEU A 61 2.14 8.17 -7.93
CA LEU A 61 1.90 9.08 -6.80
C LEU A 61 3.11 9.95 -6.46
N SER A 62 4.22 9.85 -7.19
CA SER A 62 5.49 10.53 -6.88
C SER A 62 6.04 10.17 -5.50
N ALA A 63 5.62 9.02 -4.95
CA ALA A 63 6.15 8.44 -3.73
C ALA A 63 7.55 7.84 -3.96
N LEU A 64 7.76 7.33 -5.17
CA LEU A 64 9.01 6.82 -5.68
C LEU A 64 9.48 7.70 -6.85
N ASP A 65 10.79 7.78 -7.05
CA ASP A 65 11.41 8.37 -8.24
C ASP A 65 11.62 7.32 -9.34
N ASP A 66 12.18 7.75 -10.48
CA ASP A 66 12.46 6.88 -11.64
C ASP A 66 13.48 5.76 -11.33
N GLU A 67 14.27 5.93 -10.27
CA GLU A 67 15.22 4.93 -9.76
C GLU A 67 14.56 3.97 -8.76
N ARG A 68 13.24 4.09 -8.53
CA ARG A 68 12.44 3.33 -7.54
C ARG A 68 12.90 3.52 -6.10
N LEU A 69 13.53 4.65 -5.81
CA LEU A 69 13.90 5.10 -4.47
C LEU A 69 12.79 5.96 -3.89
N ILE A 70 12.67 5.94 -2.56
CA ILE A 70 11.62 6.69 -1.87
C ILE A 70 11.94 8.20 -1.85
N THR A 71 10.98 9.01 -2.32
CA THR A 71 11.11 10.46 -2.36
C THR A 71 10.84 11.09 -0.98
N ARG A 72 11.08 12.39 -0.85
CA ARG A 72 10.69 13.13 0.37
C ARG A 72 9.17 13.13 0.58
N LEU A 73 8.39 13.19 -0.50
CA LEU A 73 6.94 13.06 -0.45
C LEU A 73 6.54 11.65 -0.01
N GLY A 74 7.19 10.61 -0.57
CA GLY A 74 7.01 9.21 -0.18
C GLY A 74 7.21 8.98 1.31
N ARG A 75 8.30 9.50 1.87
CA ARG A 75 8.58 9.44 3.32
C ARG A 75 7.47 10.10 4.15
N ARG A 76 7.04 11.30 3.79
CA ARG A 76 5.93 11.97 4.49
C ARG A 76 4.63 11.17 4.40
N MET A 77 4.33 10.54 3.26
CA MET A 77 3.14 9.69 3.12
C MET A 77 3.19 8.47 4.04
N ALA A 78 4.37 7.87 4.25
CA ALA A 78 4.55 6.71 5.14
C ALA A 78 4.35 7.05 6.63
N GLU A 79 4.34 8.32 7.01
CA GLU A 79 4.05 8.76 8.38
C GLU A 79 2.55 8.74 8.71
N PHE A 80 1.67 8.67 7.69
CA PHE A 80 0.23 8.65 7.88
C PHE A 80 -0.29 7.21 7.93
N PRO A 81 -1.20 6.88 8.87
CA PRO A 81 -1.87 5.58 8.93
C PRO A 81 -3.04 5.53 7.92
N LEU A 82 -2.79 5.90 6.67
CA LEU A 82 -3.79 6.02 5.60
C LEU A 82 -3.28 5.37 4.32
N GLU A 83 -4.18 5.10 3.38
CA GLU A 83 -3.74 4.75 2.03
C GLU A 83 -2.87 5.86 1.43
N PRO A 84 -1.78 5.54 0.71
CA PRO A 84 -0.86 6.55 0.16
C PRO A 84 -1.53 7.59 -0.73
N LYS A 85 -2.63 7.23 -1.42
CA LYS A 85 -3.44 8.16 -2.21
C LYS A 85 -4.07 9.25 -1.33
N LEU A 86 -4.68 8.85 -0.22
CA LEU A 86 -5.32 9.78 0.73
C LEU A 86 -4.28 10.61 1.47
N ALA A 87 -3.16 10.00 1.87
CA ALA A 87 -2.04 10.71 2.47
C ALA A 87 -1.50 11.79 1.52
N LYS A 88 -1.35 11.48 0.23
CA LYS A 88 -0.95 12.44 -0.80
C LYS A 88 -1.92 13.64 -0.85
N VAL A 89 -3.22 13.38 -0.88
CA VAL A 89 -4.24 14.44 -0.92
C VAL A 89 -4.15 15.35 0.31
N LEU A 90 -4.01 14.79 1.51
CA LEU A 90 -3.84 15.58 2.73
C LEU A 90 -2.58 16.42 2.72
N ILE A 91 -1.45 15.87 2.28
CA ILE A 91 -0.19 16.62 2.21
C ILE A 91 -0.31 17.80 1.26
N MET A 92 -0.90 17.59 0.07
CA MET A 92 -1.09 18.64 -0.92
C MET A 92 -2.13 19.69 -0.50
N SER A 93 -3.10 19.32 0.34
CA SER A 93 -4.11 20.26 0.87
C SER A 93 -3.49 21.47 1.57
N VAL A 94 -2.33 21.27 2.21
CA VAL A 94 -1.64 22.32 2.96
C VAL A 94 -1.10 23.39 2.01
N ASP A 95 -0.52 22.96 0.88
CA ASP A 95 0.01 23.86 -0.14
C ASP A 95 -1.11 24.61 -0.89
N LEU A 96 -2.28 23.98 -1.03
CA LEU A 96 -3.48 24.54 -1.66
C LEU A 96 -4.40 25.31 -0.69
N GLN A 97 -4.05 25.36 0.60
CA GLN A 97 -4.82 26.01 1.66
C GLN A 97 -6.28 25.53 1.80
N CYS A 98 -6.53 24.23 1.56
CA CYS A 98 -7.86 23.60 1.66
C CYS A 98 -7.86 22.36 2.57
N SER A 99 -7.10 22.45 3.66
CA SER A 99 -6.91 21.32 4.58
C SER A 99 -8.16 20.95 5.38
N GLU A 100 -9.06 21.88 5.68
CA GLU A 100 -10.26 21.61 6.48
C GLU A 100 -11.28 20.76 5.69
N GLU A 101 -11.51 21.13 4.44
CA GLU A 101 -12.40 20.42 3.53
C GLU A 101 -11.84 19.04 3.19
N LEU A 102 -10.54 18.95 2.89
CA LEU A 102 -9.91 17.68 2.58
C LEU A 102 -9.81 16.75 3.79
N LEU A 103 -9.60 17.27 5.00
CA LEU A 103 -9.66 16.44 6.21
C LEU A 103 -11.04 15.83 6.40
N THR A 104 -12.09 16.61 6.17
CA THR A 104 -13.48 16.13 6.23
C THR A 104 -13.72 15.02 5.21
N ILE A 105 -13.34 15.22 3.95
CA ILE A 105 -13.51 14.21 2.89
C ILE A 105 -12.71 12.94 3.19
N VAL A 106 -11.45 13.08 3.61
CA VAL A 106 -10.59 11.92 3.91
C VAL A 106 -11.13 11.16 5.12
N SER A 107 -11.66 11.84 6.13
CA SER A 107 -12.28 11.18 7.29
C SER A 107 -13.49 10.31 6.91
N MET A 108 -14.26 10.71 5.89
CA MET A 108 -15.39 9.93 5.38
C MET A 108 -14.97 8.71 4.56
N LEU A 109 -13.80 8.75 3.92
CA LEU A 109 -13.29 7.68 3.05
C LEU A 109 -12.44 6.64 3.79
N SER A 110 -11.89 6.99 4.96
CA SER A 110 -10.93 6.17 5.72
C SER A 110 -11.59 5.16 6.68
N VAL A 111 -12.81 4.71 6.40
CA VAL A 111 -13.61 3.82 7.27
C VAL A 111 -13.40 2.35 6.91
#